data_AF-A0A150SF19-F1
#
_entry.id   AF-A0A150SF19-F1
#
_cell.length_a   1.000
_cell.length_b   1.000
_cell.length_c   1.000
_cell.angle_alpha   90.00
_cell.angle_beta   90.00
_cell.angle_gamma   90.00
#
_symmetry.space_group_name_H-M   'P 1'
#
loop_
_entity.id
_entity.type
_entity.pdbx_description
1 polymer ?
#
loop_
_entity_poly.entity_id
_entity_poly.type
_entity_poly.pdbx_seq_one_letter_code
_entity_poly.pdbx_strand_id
1 'polypeptide(L)'
;MGHPSIDNRTPFAFEPVYLTNEEARPLLVTVVRATYDIVGRRLEIAEKQAPVCVAGELWGDDAATSSWKLEPEMAFVKLATDVVLIGHAYAPRAGITEMDVRFQVGPVSRSARVVGDRVWVSRGGEVVMSRPKPFERMPLTWECAFGGWDPTAGTPERPEYEPRNPVGTGFRSRSGSFQEGVHLPNIEDPANPIRSWGQVVAPVGFGFTAPNWHPRVLFGGTYDEAWMRERMPLLPRDFDRRFFNAAAPGLVAPGFLRGDEQVAVAGASRFGSLSLRLPGAPRPVCRVVIPRREDAIVETRLDTVVVNTDEDRVYLTWRGHVPLRNGPHDVKAIAIEAPGLRWQLQKAAATAR
;
A
#
# COMPACT_ATOMS: atom_id res chain seq x y z
N MET A 1 -11.17 14.26 31.68
CA MET A 1 -11.84 14.16 30.37
C MET A 1 -11.74 12.69 29.94
N GLY A 2 -12.87 12.02 29.74
CA GLY A 2 -12.85 10.58 29.47
C GLY A 2 -12.65 10.30 27.99
N HIS A 3 -11.60 9.54 27.64
CA HIS A 3 -11.57 8.84 26.37
C HIS A 3 -12.78 7.89 26.29
N PRO A 4 -13.32 7.62 25.09
CA PRO A 4 -14.42 6.67 24.97
C PRO A 4 -14.02 5.30 25.50
N SER A 5 -14.92 4.62 26.20
CA SER A 5 -14.71 3.22 26.55
C SER A 5 -14.79 2.35 25.31
N ILE A 6 -13.83 1.45 25.12
CA ILE A 6 -13.77 0.55 23.98
C ILE A 6 -14.10 -0.88 24.45
N ASP A 7 -15.14 -1.47 23.89
CA ASP A 7 -15.52 -2.89 24.07
C ASP A 7 -15.28 -3.64 22.75
N ASN A 8 -14.07 -4.16 22.57
CA ASN A 8 -13.71 -4.95 21.39
C ASN A 8 -13.98 -6.43 21.65
N ARG A 9 -15.04 -6.98 21.03
CA ARG A 9 -15.45 -8.39 21.15
C ARG A 9 -14.89 -9.28 20.04
N THR A 10 -13.98 -8.73 19.24
CA THR A 10 -13.25 -9.44 18.19
C THR A 10 -11.81 -9.70 18.65
N PRO A 11 -11.10 -10.69 18.07
CA PRO A 11 -9.69 -10.85 18.34
C PRO A 11 -8.83 -9.82 17.61
N PHE A 12 -9.40 -8.94 16.78
CA PHE A 12 -8.69 -8.04 15.86
C PHE A 12 -8.24 -6.75 16.54
N ALA A 13 -7.20 -6.11 16.01
CA ALA A 13 -6.79 -4.78 16.45
C ALA A 13 -7.84 -3.74 16.05
N PHE A 14 -8.02 -2.72 16.89
CA PHE A 14 -8.98 -1.63 16.65
C PHE A 14 -8.35 -0.30 17.05
N GLU A 15 -8.56 0.72 16.23
CA GLU A 15 -8.15 2.10 16.50
C GLU A 15 -9.26 3.09 16.10
N PRO A 16 -9.70 3.98 17.00
CA PRO A 16 -10.53 5.12 16.67
C PRO A 16 -9.66 6.31 16.21
N VAL A 17 -9.80 6.73 14.96
CA VAL A 17 -9.10 7.89 14.41
C VAL A 17 -10.07 9.06 14.29
N TYR A 18 -9.75 10.19 14.90
CA TYR A 18 -10.57 11.40 14.84
C TYR A 18 -10.01 12.35 13.79
N LEU A 19 -10.80 12.64 12.76
CA LEU A 19 -10.40 13.43 11.60
C LEU A 19 -11.48 14.44 11.25
N THR A 20 -11.22 15.25 10.22
CA THR A 20 -12.24 16.10 9.60
C THR A 20 -12.35 15.76 8.13
N ASN A 21 -13.56 15.85 7.59
CA ASN A 21 -13.75 15.74 6.15
C ASN A 21 -13.36 17.06 5.43
N GLU A 22 -13.62 17.12 4.13
CA GLU A 22 -13.31 18.25 3.25
C GLU A 22 -14.00 19.57 3.68
N GLU A 23 -15.12 19.49 4.41
CA GLU A 23 -15.88 20.63 4.94
C GLU A 23 -15.58 20.91 6.43
N ALA A 24 -14.46 20.41 6.96
CA ALA A 24 -14.10 20.48 8.38
C ALA A 24 -15.13 19.85 9.34
N ARG A 25 -16.01 18.97 8.84
CA ARG A 25 -16.94 18.23 9.68
C ARG A 25 -16.17 17.17 10.47
N PRO A 26 -16.22 17.18 11.81
CA PRO A 26 -15.51 16.17 12.60
C PRO A 26 -16.07 14.77 12.34
N LEU A 27 -15.18 13.79 12.24
CA LEU A 27 -15.46 12.38 12.00
C LEU A 27 -14.83 11.54 13.10
N LEU A 28 -15.52 10.49 13.53
CA LEU A 28 -14.89 9.31 14.09
C LEU A 28 -14.74 8.29 12.95
N VAL A 29 -13.51 7.87 12.71
CA VAL A 29 -13.16 6.79 11.79
C VAL A 29 -12.81 5.56 12.61
N THR A 30 -13.49 4.46 12.33
CA THR A 30 -13.26 3.17 12.99
C THR A 30 -12.39 2.32 12.09
N VAL A 31 -11.19 1.98 12.54
CA VAL A 31 -10.26 1.11 11.81
C VAL A 31 -10.11 -0.21 12.56
N VAL A 32 -10.47 -1.31 11.92
CA VAL A 32 -10.30 -2.68 12.46
C VAL A 32 -9.32 -3.41 11.57
N ARG A 33 -8.25 -3.97 12.16
CA ARG A 33 -7.24 -4.73 11.44
C ARG A 33 -7.17 -6.16 11.96
N ALA A 34 -7.40 -7.12 11.08
CA ALA A 34 -7.11 -8.52 11.35
C ALA A 34 -5.74 -8.90 10.79
N THR A 35 -4.98 -9.64 11.60
CA THR A 35 -3.73 -10.30 11.22
C THR A 35 -3.96 -11.79 11.16
N TYR A 36 -3.60 -12.38 10.02
CA TYR A 36 -3.58 -13.82 9.82
C TYR A 36 -2.15 -14.28 9.53
N ASP A 37 -1.73 -15.38 10.13
CA ASP A 37 -0.50 -16.07 9.77
C ASP A 37 -0.78 -17.02 8.59
N ILE A 38 0.17 -17.11 7.66
CA ILE A 38 0.13 -18.01 6.51
C ILE A 38 0.73 -19.35 6.95
N VAL A 39 -0.14 -20.34 7.17
CA VAL A 39 0.24 -21.69 7.58
C VAL A 39 0.06 -22.62 6.39
N GLY A 40 1.16 -22.88 5.68
CA GLY A 40 1.16 -23.65 4.43
C GLY A 40 0.37 -22.94 3.32
N ARG A 41 -0.88 -23.35 3.10
CA ARG A 41 -1.79 -22.77 2.08
C ARG A 41 -3.09 -22.22 2.70
N ARG A 42 -3.10 -22.02 4.01
CA ARG A 42 -4.26 -21.57 4.78
C ARG A 42 -3.89 -20.33 5.58
N LEU A 43 -4.93 -19.60 5.97
CA LEU A 43 -4.82 -18.45 6.86
C LEU A 43 -5.41 -18.83 8.20
N GLU A 44 -4.65 -18.60 9.26
CA GLU A 44 -5.07 -18.77 10.64
C GLU A 44 -5.00 -17.42 11.34
N ILE A 45 -5.95 -17.12 12.24
CA ILE A 45 -5.88 -15.86 12.99
C ILE A 45 -4.58 -15.88 13.80
N ALA A 46 -3.76 -14.85 13.64
CA ALA A 46 -2.49 -14.75 14.35
C ALA A 46 -2.73 -14.59 15.85
N GLU A 47 -1.96 -15.31 16.66
CA GLU A 47 -2.02 -15.21 18.13
C GLU A 47 -1.79 -13.76 18.59
N LYS A 48 -0.81 -13.09 17.96
CA LYS A 48 -0.52 -11.67 18.18
C LYS A 48 -0.97 -10.86 16.98
N GLN A 49 -2.00 -10.04 17.17
CA GLN A 49 -2.42 -9.07 16.15
C GLN A 49 -1.43 -7.92 16.03
N ALA A 50 -1.17 -7.51 14.80
CA ALA A 50 -0.45 -6.27 14.53
C ALA A 50 -1.38 -5.07 14.82
N PRO A 51 -0.89 -4.01 15.48
CA PRO A 51 -1.69 -2.80 15.70
C PRO A 51 -2.04 -2.11 14.37
N VAL A 52 -3.05 -1.25 14.41
CA VAL A 52 -3.34 -0.31 13.31
C VAL A 52 -2.15 0.65 13.18
N CYS A 53 -1.63 0.82 11.98
CA CYS A 53 -0.43 1.62 11.70
C CYS A 53 -0.82 3.06 11.36
N VAL A 54 -1.25 3.84 12.36
CA VAL A 54 -1.75 5.21 12.14
C VAL A 54 -0.69 6.14 11.53
N ALA A 55 0.55 6.01 11.97
CA ALA A 55 1.67 6.84 11.49
C ALA A 55 2.29 6.35 10.17
N GLY A 56 1.96 5.13 9.74
CA GLY A 56 2.66 4.45 8.65
C GLY A 56 4.04 3.91 9.07
N GLU A 57 4.64 3.14 8.18
CA GLU A 57 5.98 2.56 8.30
C GLU A 57 6.69 2.72 6.96
N LEU A 58 7.84 3.39 6.96
CA LEU A 58 8.72 3.51 5.79
C LEU A 58 9.64 2.30 5.71
N TRP A 59 10.17 2.00 4.52
CA TRP A 59 11.22 0.99 4.36
C TRP A 59 12.57 1.42 4.95
N GLY A 60 12.84 2.73 4.97
CA GLY A 60 13.99 3.34 5.61
C GLY A 60 13.57 4.48 6.54
N ASP A 61 14.50 5.30 6.99
CA ASP A 61 14.24 6.31 8.02
C ASP A 61 13.78 7.67 7.48
N ASP A 62 13.85 7.89 6.16
CA ASP A 62 13.60 9.19 5.52
C ASP A 62 12.61 9.08 4.34
N ALA A 63 11.50 9.80 4.44
CA ALA A 63 10.45 9.83 3.40
C ALA A 63 10.91 10.47 2.09
N ALA A 64 12.03 11.23 2.08
CA ALA A 64 12.60 11.78 0.86
C ALA A 64 13.32 10.74 -0.01
N THR A 65 13.79 9.64 0.61
CA THR A 65 14.59 8.60 -0.05
C THR A 65 14.00 7.20 0.08
N SER A 66 12.93 7.05 0.85
CA SER A 66 12.27 5.77 1.09
C SER A 66 10.76 5.84 0.85
N SER A 67 10.23 4.73 0.36
CA SER A 67 8.82 4.49 0.14
C SER A 67 8.14 3.89 1.37
N TRP A 68 6.80 3.93 1.39
CA TRP A 68 6.00 3.33 2.45
C TRP A 68 5.98 1.80 2.35
N LYS A 69 6.39 1.12 3.41
CA LYS A 69 6.12 -0.31 3.64
C LYS A 69 4.66 -0.51 4.04
N LEU A 70 4.20 0.27 5.01
CA LEU A 70 2.79 0.42 5.37
C LEU A 70 2.40 1.89 5.26
N GLU A 71 1.40 2.20 4.45
CA GLU A 71 0.87 3.55 4.34
C GLU A 71 0.19 3.98 5.66
N PRO A 72 0.26 5.27 6.07
CA PRO A 72 -0.43 5.73 7.26
C PRO A 72 -1.92 5.46 7.18
N GLU A 73 -2.47 4.70 8.13
CA GLU A 73 -3.88 4.25 8.13
C GLU A 73 -4.87 5.34 8.58
N MET A 74 -4.57 6.60 8.28
CA MET A 74 -5.32 7.80 8.64
C MET A 74 -6.28 8.29 7.56
N ALA A 75 -6.42 7.59 6.42
CA ALA A 75 -7.49 7.91 5.48
C ALA A 75 -8.86 7.79 6.19
N PHE A 76 -9.74 8.78 6.07
CA PHE A 76 -11.07 8.68 6.66
C PHE A 76 -12.05 7.87 5.79
N VAL A 77 -11.69 7.67 4.52
CA VAL A 77 -12.42 6.85 3.55
C VAL A 77 -11.46 6.36 2.46
N LYS A 78 -11.65 5.14 1.98
CA LYS A 78 -11.12 4.68 0.70
C LYS A 78 -12.31 4.28 -0.19
N LEU A 79 -12.23 4.53 -1.49
CA LEU A 79 -13.36 4.29 -2.41
C LEU A 79 -13.43 2.85 -2.91
N ALA A 80 -12.32 2.11 -2.77
CA ALA A 80 -12.17 0.72 -3.17
C ALA A 80 -11.08 0.05 -2.33
N THR A 81 -10.91 -1.27 -2.49
CA THR A 81 -9.86 -2.02 -1.79
C THR A 81 -8.50 -1.83 -2.45
N ASP A 82 -7.53 -1.36 -1.67
CA ASP A 82 -6.11 -1.44 -2.00
C ASP A 82 -5.60 -2.87 -1.78
N VAL A 83 -4.87 -3.42 -2.76
CA VAL A 83 -4.22 -4.72 -2.66
C VAL A 83 -2.71 -4.51 -2.71
N VAL A 84 -1.97 -5.03 -1.74
CA VAL A 84 -0.52 -4.78 -1.63
C VAL A 84 0.24 -6.07 -1.37
N LEU A 85 1.40 -6.22 -2.00
CA LEU A 85 2.37 -7.27 -1.69
C LEU A 85 3.61 -6.62 -1.07
N ILE A 86 3.98 -7.10 0.12
CA ILE A 86 5.23 -6.79 0.80
C ILE A 86 6.08 -8.04 0.72
N GLY A 87 7.28 -7.93 0.14
CA GLY A 87 8.20 -9.05 0.11
C GLY A 87 9.39 -8.89 -0.81
N HIS A 88 10.04 -10.02 -1.06
CA HIS A 88 11.14 -10.15 -2.01
C HIS A 88 10.78 -11.12 -3.14
N ALA A 89 11.37 -10.90 -4.32
CA ALA A 89 11.49 -11.96 -5.31
C ALA A 89 12.56 -12.97 -4.85
N TYR A 90 12.31 -14.27 -5.02
CA TYR A 90 13.21 -15.34 -4.62
C TYR A 90 13.64 -16.17 -5.83
N ALA A 91 14.94 -16.17 -6.13
CA ALA A 91 15.49 -16.97 -7.20
C ALA A 91 15.23 -18.47 -6.94
N PRO A 92 14.66 -19.22 -7.90
CA PRO A 92 14.34 -20.63 -7.70
C PRO A 92 15.58 -21.55 -7.61
N ARG A 93 16.76 -21.06 -8.01
CA ARG A 93 18.05 -21.76 -7.94
C ARG A 93 19.19 -20.76 -8.07
N ALA A 94 20.41 -21.22 -7.77
CA ALA A 94 21.62 -20.41 -7.94
C ALA A 94 21.84 -19.97 -9.40
N GLY A 95 22.41 -18.78 -9.58
CA GLY A 95 22.79 -18.23 -10.88
C GLY A 95 21.66 -17.59 -11.69
N ILE A 96 20.46 -17.45 -11.11
CA ILE A 96 19.35 -16.74 -11.75
C ILE A 96 19.64 -15.24 -11.78
N THR A 97 19.58 -14.67 -12.98
CA THR A 97 19.78 -13.23 -13.22
C THR A 97 18.48 -12.49 -13.53
N GLU A 98 17.42 -13.22 -13.86
CA GLU A 98 16.09 -12.67 -14.11
C GLU A 98 14.99 -13.69 -13.82
N MET A 99 13.82 -13.21 -13.37
CA MET A 99 12.62 -14.02 -13.17
C MET A 99 11.36 -13.17 -13.21
N ASP A 100 10.19 -13.79 -13.37
CA ASP A 100 8.91 -13.12 -13.22
C ASP A 100 8.36 -13.25 -11.79
N VAL A 101 7.75 -12.18 -11.31
CA VAL A 101 6.89 -12.17 -10.13
C VAL A 101 5.45 -11.93 -10.58
N ARG A 102 4.51 -12.69 -10.01
CA ARG A 102 3.07 -12.51 -10.24
C ARG A 102 2.34 -12.44 -8.92
N PHE A 103 1.41 -11.51 -8.81
CA PHE A 103 0.59 -11.28 -7.64
C PHE A 103 -0.87 -11.11 -8.06
N GLN A 104 -1.78 -11.81 -7.39
CA GLN A 104 -3.21 -11.72 -7.64
C GLN A 104 -4.00 -11.83 -6.34
N VAL A 105 -5.02 -10.98 -6.19
CA VAL A 105 -6.09 -11.10 -5.20
C VAL A 105 -7.42 -10.87 -5.90
N GLY A 106 -8.20 -11.94 -6.06
CA GLY A 106 -9.49 -11.89 -6.77
C GLY A 106 -9.33 -11.34 -8.19
N PRO A 107 -10.03 -10.25 -8.56
CA PRO A 107 -9.97 -9.66 -9.90
C PRO A 107 -8.71 -8.82 -10.14
N VAL A 108 -7.94 -8.51 -9.09
CA VAL A 108 -6.75 -7.65 -9.18
C VAL A 108 -5.52 -8.50 -9.40
N SER A 109 -4.74 -8.20 -10.43
CA SER A 109 -3.48 -8.91 -10.72
C SER A 109 -2.41 -7.98 -11.25
N ARG A 110 -1.16 -8.24 -10.86
CA ARG A 110 0.03 -7.56 -11.37
C ARG A 110 1.15 -8.55 -11.61
N SER A 111 1.92 -8.33 -12.67
CA SER A 111 3.16 -9.05 -12.95
C SER A 111 4.31 -8.06 -13.18
N ALA A 112 5.53 -8.48 -12.86
CA ALA A 112 6.75 -7.73 -13.13
C ALA A 112 7.90 -8.69 -13.47
N ARG A 113 8.85 -8.21 -14.28
CA ARG A 113 10.14 -8.86 -14.49
C ARG A 113 11.10 -8.31 -13.45
N VAL A 114 11.71 -9.20 -12.68
CA VAL A 114 12.78 -8.87 -11.75
C VAL A 114 14.10 -9.26 -12.37
N VAL A 115 15.02 -8.32 -12.47
CA VAL A 115 16.35 -8.47 -13.06
C VAL A 115 17.39 -8.10 -12.02
N GLY A 116 18.47 -8.89 -11.93
CA GLY A 116 19.57 -8.59 -11.03
C GLY A 116 20.31 -7.31 -11.41
N ASP A 117 21.22 -6.90 -10.54
CA ASP A 117 21.85 -5.58 -10.63
C ASP A 117 22.53 -5.36 -11.98
N ARG A 118 22.23 -4.19 -12.56
CA ARG A 118 22.82 -3.70 -13.80
C ARG A 118 23.15 -2.22 -13.64
N VAL A 119 24.13 -1.78 -14.42
CA VAL A 119 24.51 -0.37 -14.56
C VAL A 119 24.68 -0.01 -16.03
N TRP A 120 24.54 1.26 -16.35
CA TRP A 120 24.95 1.80 -17.64
C TRP A 120 26.47 1.97 -17.70
N VAL A 121 27.08 1.56 -18.81
CA VAL A 121 28.54 1.64 -19.05
C VAL A 121 28.82 2.18 -20.44
N SER A 122 29.97 2.84 -20.62
CA SER A 122 30.47 3.21 -21.93
C SER A 122 31.38 2.10 -22.47
N ARG A 123 31.04 1.53 -23.63
CA ARG A 123 31.85 0.51 -24.30
C ARG A 123 32.07 0.91 -25.75
N GLY A 124 33.32 1.21 -26.10
CA GLY A 124 33.66 1.62 -27.47
C GLY A 124 32.97 2.91 -27.92
N GLY A 125 32.62 3.80 -26.98
CA GLY A 125 31.87 5.03 -27.26
C GLY A 125 30.34 4.87 -27.29
N GLU A 126 29.82 3.64 -27.16
CA GLU A 126 28.39 3.37 -27.07
C GLU A 126 27.96 3.19 -25.60
N VAL A 127 26.81 3.77 -25.24
CA VAL A 127 26.19 3.57 -23.93
C VAL A 127 25.37 2.28 -23.95
N VAL A 128 25.77 1.31 -23.12
CA VAL A 128 25.15 -0.01 -23.07
C VAL A 128 24.87 -0.45 -21.64
N MET A 129 23.92 -1.38 -21.46
CA MET A 129 23.65 -2.01 -20.17
C MET A 129 24.71 -3.06 -19.86
N SER A 130 25.15 -3.14 -18.60
CA SER A 130 25.93 -4.28 -18.13
C SER A 130 25.09 -5.56 -18.16
N ARG A 131 25.75 -6.72 -18.16
CA ARG A 131 25.05 -8.00 -17.93
C ARG A 131 24.46 -8.00 -16.51
N PRO A 132 23.25 -8.56 -16.30
CA PRO A 132 22.67 -8.66 -14.97
C PRO A 132 23.48 -9.60 -14.09
N LYS A 133 23.72 -9.20 -12.84
CA LYS A 133 24.32 -10.07 -11.83
C LYS A 133 23.29 -11.09 -11.34
N PRO A 134 23.70 -12.31 -10.96
CA PRO A 134 22.79 -13.25 -10.32
C PRO A 134 22.36 -12.73 -8.95
N PHE A 135 21.16 -13.07 -8.51
CA PHE A 135 20.65 -12.74 -7.18
C PHE A 135 19.99 -13.95 -6.52
N GLU A 136 20.00 -13.99 -5.19
CA GLU A 136 19.23 -14.98 -4.42
C GLU A 136 17.84 -14.42 -4.06
N ARG A 137 17.79 -13.15 -3.65
CA ARG A 137 16.57 -12.41 -3.41
C ARG A 137 16.70 -10.96 -3.88
N MET A 138 15.58 -10.35 -4.27
CA MET A 138 15.52 -8.94 -4.69
C MET A 138 14.30 -8.27 -4.02
N PRO A 139 14.46 -7.13 -3.31
CA PRO A 139 13.34 -6.43 -2.70
C PRO A 139 12.29 -6.00 -3.73
N LEU A 140 11.01 -6.14 -3.41
CA LEU A 140 9.90 -5.65 -4.24
C LEU A 140 9.44 -4.25 -3.81
N THR A 141 10.41 -3.33 -3.71
CA THR A 141 10.19 -1.96 -3.24
C THR A 141 10.30 -0.95 -4.38
N TRP A 142 9.84 0.29 -4.16
CA TRP A 142 9.85 1.32 -5.20
C TRP A 142 11.27 1.80 -5.55
N GLU A 143 12.21 1.71 -4.62
CA GLU A 143 13.62 2.05 -4.79
C GLU A 143 14.30 1.15 -5.84
N CYS A 144 13.80 -0.08 -5.99
CA CYS A 144 14.23 -1.04 -7.00
C CYS A 144 13.50 -0.89 -8.35
N ALA A 145 12.49 -0.02 -8.46
CA ALA A 145 11.73 0.22 -9.68
C ALA A 145 12.22 1.47 -10.43
N PHE A 146 11.81 1.61 -11.70
CA PHE A 146 12.18 2.76 -12.51
C PHE A 146 11.79 4.08 -11.81
N GLY A 147 12.67 5.07 -11.84
CA GLY A 147 12.38 6.40 -11.29
C GLY A 147 13.62 7.10 -10.77
N GLY A 148 13.43 7.97 -9.79
CA GLY A 148 14.50 8.75 -9.19
C GLY A 148 14.77 10.07 -9.90
N TRP A 149 15.93 10.63 -9.60
CA TRP A 149 16.36 11.96 -10.01
C TRP A 149 17.52 11.88 -11.00
N ASP A 150 17.57 12.83 -11.92
CA ASP A 150 18.71 13.10 -12.78
C ASP A 150 19.42 14.38 -12.33
N PRO A 151 20.55 14.29 -11.61
CA PRO A 151 21.27 15.47 -11.14
C PRO A 151 21.97 16.24 -12.27
N THR A 152 21.99 15.71 -13.49
CA THR A 152 22.64 16.36 -14.65
C THR A 152 21.67 17.14 -15.52
N ALA A 153 20.38 17.13 -15.19
CA ALA A 153 19.32 17.80 -15.92
C ALA A 153 18.54 18.75 -14.99
N GLY A 154 18.09 19.89 -15.50
CA GLY A 154 17.49 20.96 -14.70
C GLY A 154 18.53 21.91 -14.10
N THR A 155 18.25 22.47 -12.92
CA THR A 155 19.22 23.27 -12.16
C THR A 155 19.73 22.46 -10.96
N PRO A 156 20.90 22.79 -10.38
CA PRO A 156 21.41 22.08 -9.19
C PRO A 156 20.42 22.05 -8.01
N GLU A 157 19.58 23.08 -7.87
CA GLU A 157 18.56 23.20 -6.82
C GLU A 157 17.24 22.52 -7.19
N ARG A 158 17.02 22.24 -8.49
CA ARG A 158 15.79 21.63 -9.02
C ARG A 158 16.14 20.65 -10.14
N PRO A 159 16.78 19.52 -9.80
CA PRO A 159 17.05 18.48 -10.78
C PRO A 159 15.75 17.89 -11.32
N GLU A 160 15.78 17.46 -12.57
CA GLU A 160 14.66 16.73 -13.16
C GLU A 160 14.50 15.36 -12.48
N TYR A 161 13.26 14.88 -12.38
CA TYR A 161 12.96 13.59 -11.74
C TYR A 161 11.72 12.94 -12.35
N GLU A 162 11.55 11.65 -12.05
CA GLU A 162 10.35 10.88 -12.41
C GLU A 162 9.26 11.04 -11.34
N PRO A 163 8.20 11.84 -11.58
CA PRO A 163 7.19 12.15 -10.55
C PRO A 163 6.32 10.95 -10.15
N ARG A 164 6.31 9.87 -10.93
CA ARG A 164 5.59 8.63 -10.60
C ARG A 164 6.33 7.78 -9.57
N ASN A 165 7.65 7.96 -9.44
CA ASN A 165 8.47 7.26 -8.44
C ASN A 165 9.77 8.05 -8.14
N PRO A 166 9.70 9.12 -7.34
CA PRO A 166 10.86 9.96 -7.03
C PRO A 166 11.98 9.28 -6.24
N VAL A 167 11.71 8.15 -5.57
CA VAL A 167 12.73 7.39 -4.80
C VAL A 167 13.28 6.19 -5.59
N GLY A 168 12.81 5.99 -6.82
CA GLY A 168 13.26 4.90 -7.69
C GLY A 168 14.67 5.09 -8.23
N THR A 169 15.02 4.26 -9.20
CA THR A 169 16.34 4.27 -9.83
C THR A 169 16.28 4.20 -11.36
N GLY A 170 17.33 4.68 -12.03
CA GLY A 170 17.50 4.58 -13.47
C GLY A 170 16.85 5.67 -14.33
N PHE A 171 16.09 6.62 -13.76
CA PHE A 171 15.61 7.78 -14.52
C PHE A 171 16.77 8.67 -14.97
N ARG A 172 16.83 8.95 -16.28
CA ARG A 172 17.74 9.92 -16.87
C ARG A 172 16.99 10.75 -17.90
N SER A 173 17.13 12.05 -17.80
CA SER A 173 16.48 12.98 -18.73
C SER A 173 17.18 12.95 -20.09
N ARG A 174 16.43 13.30 -21.14
CA ARG A 174 17.00 13.50 -22.48
C ARG A 174 17.87 14.75 -22.57
N SER A 175 17.66 15.71 -21.68
CA SER A 175 18.49 16.92 -21.55
C SER A 175 19.76 16.69 -20.71
N GLY A 176 19.81 15.58 -19.97
CA GLY A 176 20.92 15.22 -19.09
C GLY A 176 22.14 14.68 -19.82
N SER A 177 23.29 14.72 -19.15
CA SER A 177 24.55 14.16 -19.65
C SER A 177 24.72 12.70 -19.22
N PHE A 178 25.45 11.93 -20.02
CA PHE A 178 25.75 10.55 -19.66
C PHE A 178 26.61 10.48 -18.39
N GLN A 179 26.24 9.57 -17.49
CA GLN A 179 27.00 9.21 -16.30
C GLN A 179 27.22 7.70 -16.28
N GLU A 180 28.48 7.28 -16.19
CA GLU A 180 28.83 5.87 -16.07
C GLU A 180 28.48 5.33 -14.68
N GLY A 181 28.06 4.06 -14.61
CA GLY A 181 27.76 3.38 -13.35
C GLY A 181 26.35 3.65 -12.81
N VAL A 182 25.52 4.42 -13.52
CA VAL A 182 24.11 4.64 -13.12
C VAL A 182 23.36 3.32 -13.12
N HIS A 183 22.75 3.00 -11.98
CA HIS A 183 21.97 1.78 -11.81
C HIS A 183 20.73 1.77 -12.69
N LEU A 184 20.41 0.60 -13.24
CA LEU A 184 19.12 0.32 -13.86
C LEU A 184 18.13 -0.18 -12.80
N PRO A 185 16.81 -0.03 -13.03
CA PRO A 185 15.81 -0.64 -12.18
C PRO A 185 15.95 -2.17 -12.17
N ASN A 186 15.65 -2.79 -11.04
CA ASN A 186 15.54 -4.23 -10.91
C ASN A 186 14.13 -4.71 -11.24
N ILE A 187 13.11 -3.88 -11.01
CA ILE A 187 11.69 -4.21 -11.26
C ILE A 187 11.21 -3.48 -12.52
N GLU A 188 10.83 -4.26 -13.52
CA GLU A 188 10.40 -3.75 -14.83
C GLU A 188 9.03 -4.30 -15.25
N ASP A 189 8.34 -3.56 -16.10
CA ASP A 189 7.22 -4.09 -16.89
C ASP A 189 7.77 -5.02 -17.98
N PRO A 190 7.46 -6.33 -17.98
CA PRO A 190 7.92 -7.24 -19.02
C PRO A 190 7.46 -6.83 -20.43
N ALA A 191 6.35 -6.09 -20.55
CA ALA A 191 5.85 -5.59 -21.83
C ALA A 191 6.62 -4.35 -22.30
N ASN A 192 7.16 -3.55 -21.38
CA ASN A 192 7.81 -2.27 -21.68
C ASN A 192 9.12 -2.11 -20.88
N PRO A 193 10.11 -3.00 -21.07
CA PRO A 193 11.37 -2.91 -20.35
C PRO A 193 12.20 -1.70 -20.82
N ILE A 194 13.15 -1.30 -19.98
CA ILE A 194 14.14 -0.29 -20.36
C ILE A 194 15.18 -0.92 -21.31
N ARG A 195 15.49 -0.21 -22.41
CA ARG A 195 16.36 -0.71 -23.49
C ARG A 195 17.46 0.26 -23.88
N SER A 196 17.27 1.54 -23.63
CA SER A 196 18.25 2.58 -23.99
C SER A 196 18.38 3.65 -22.93
N TRP A 197 19.54 4.30 -22.88
CA TRP A 197 19.78 5.47 -22.04
C TRP A 197 18.74 6.56 -22.32
N GLY A 198 18.26 7.22 -21.27
CA GLY A 198 17.26 8.29 -21.38
C GLY A 198 15.85 7.83 -21.79
N GLN A 199 15.60 6.51 -21.87
CA GLN A 199 14.25 6.00 -22.08
C GLN A 199 13.44 6.14 -20.78
N VAL A 200 12.29 6.80 -20.89
CA VAL A 200 11.31 6.90 -19.82
C VAL A 200 10.29 5.77 -19.95
N VAL A 201 10.20 4.91 -18.94
CA VAL A 201 9.21 3.83 -18.85
C VAL A 201 8.26 4.06 -17.68
N ALA A 202 7.17 3.30 -17.60
CA ALA A 202 6.28 3.35 -16.44
C ALA A 202 6.92 2.56 -15.28
N PRO A 203 6.98 3.13 -14.06
CA PRO A 203 7.44 2.37 -12.90
C PRO A 203 6.43 1.27 -12.56
N VAL A 204 6.95 0.13 -12.12
CA VAL A 204 6.15 -1.02 -11.68
C VAL A 204 6.48 -1.32 -10.23
N GLY A 205 5.45 -1.41 -9.39
CA GLY A 205 5.58 -1.74 -7.98
C GLY A 205 4.39 -2.56 -7.51
N PHE A 206 4.55 -3.14 -6.33
CA PHE A 206 3.50 -3.89 -5.64
C PHE A 206 3.08 -3.28 -4.29
N GLY A 207 3.84 -2.26 -3.85
CA GLY A 207 3.69 -1.56 -2.58
C GLY A 207 2.68 -0.41 -2.61
N PHE A 208 2.76 0.45 -1.61
CA PHE A 208 1.99 1.69 -1.55
C PHE A 208 2.68 2.84 -2.30
N THR A 209 1.93 3.64 -3.06
CA THR A 209 2.39 4.87 -3.70
C THR A 209 2.23 6.03 -2.73
N ALA A 210 3.25 6.87 -2.55
CA ALA A 210 3.19 8.00 -1.60
C ALA A 210 2.21 9.10 -2.08
N PRO A 211 1.62 9.90 -1.15
CA PRO A 211 0.60 10.89 -1.48
C PRO A 211 1.09 12.01 -2.42
N ASN A 212 2.38 12.35 -2.35
CA ASN A 212 3.02 13.38 -3.18
C ASN A 212 3.50 12.86 -4.55
N TRP A 213 3.24 11.60 -4.90
CA TRP A 213 3.66 11.00 -6.16
C TRP A 213 2.50 10.94 -7.16
N HIS A 214 2.81 10.89 -8.45
CA HIS A 214 1.82 10.59 -9.47
C HIS A 214 1.35 9.12 -9.37
N PRO A 215 0.05 8.82 -9.58
CA PRO A 215 -1.03 9.77 -9.88
C PRO A 215 -1.71 10.35 -8.63
N ARG A 216 -1.37 9.90 -7.41
CA ARG A 216 -2.08 10.30 -6.17
C ARG A 216 -2.12 11.81 -5.98
N VAL A 217 -1.00 12.50 -6.18
CA VAL A 217 -0.92 13.96 -6.01
C VAL A 217 -1.89 14.73 -6.92
N LEU A 218 -2.26 14.18 -8.08
CA LEU A 218 -3.22 14.79 -8.99
C LEU A 218 -4.65 14.81 -8.42
N PHE A 219 -4.94 13.99 -7.41
CA PHE A 219 -6.21 13.96 -6.70
C PHE A 219 -6.22 14.87 -5.46
N GLY A 220 -5.09 15.50 -5.12
CA GLY A 220 -5.00 16.42 -3.98
C GLY A 220 -5.74 17.75 -4.19
N GLY A 221 -6.15 18.04 -5.43
CA GLY A 221 -6.78 19.31 -5.79
C GLY A 221 -5.78 20.46 -5.94
N THR A 222 -6.31 21.65 -6.23
CA THR A 222 -5.53 22.84 -6.59
C THR A 222 -5.32 23.76 -5.38
N TYR A 223 -4.07 24.00 -5.01
CA TYR A 223 -3.67 24.89 -3.90
C TYR A 223 -3.10 26.21 -4.43
N ASP A 224 -3.95 27.05 -5.03
CA ASP A 224 -3.58 28.34 -5.63
C ASP A 224 -3.92 29.56 -4.74
N GLU A 225 -3.75 30.78 -5.26
CA GLU A 225 -4.08 32.02 -4.55
C GLU A 225 -5.56 32.14 -4.19
N ALA A 226 -6.46 31.60 -5.01
CA ALA A 226 -7.89 31.60 -4.72
C ALA A 226 -8.18 30.66 -3.54
N TRP A 227 -7.58 29.47 -3.51
CA TRP A 227 -7.64 28.59 -2.35
C TRP A 227 -7.12 29.27 -1.08
N MET A 228 -5.95 29.92 -1.15
CA MET A 228 -5.35 30.63 0.00
C MET A 228 -6.28 31.72 0.56
N ARG A 229 -6.91 32.51 -0.32
CA ARG A 229 -7.77 33.64 0.07
C ARG A 229 -9.15 33.21 0.57
N GLU A 230 -9.75 32.18 -0.01
CA GLU A 230 -11.19 31.93 0.11
C GLU A 230 -11.57 30.56 0.70
N ARG A 231 -10.62 29.62 0.76
CA ARG A 231 -10.90 28.22 1.13
C ARG A 231 -10.05 27.71 2.30
N MET A 232 -8.81 28.16 2.42
CA MET A 232 -7.93 27.78 3.54
C MET A 232 -8.66 28.00 4.89
N PRO A 233 -8.61 27.05 5.83
CA PRO A 233 -7.78 25.83 5.87
C PRO A 233 -8.43 24.56 5.29
N LEU A 234 -9.59 24.67 4.63
CA LEU A 234 -10.28 23.50 4.08
C LEU A 234 -9.54 22.93 2.86
N LEU A 235 -9.75 21.64 2.59
CA LEU A 235 -9.25 21.02 1.36
C LEU A 235 -9.81 21.74 0.12
N PRO A 236 -9.05 21.78 -1.00
CA PRO A 236 -9.53 22.33 -2.27
C PRO A 236 -10.88 21.75 -2.69
N ARG A 237 -11.67 22.54 -3.43
CA ARG A 237 -13.00 22.10 -3.88
C ARG A 237 -12.94 20.96 -4.90
N ASP A 238 -11.83 20.85 -5.60
CA ASP A 238 -11.50 19.81 -6.59
C ASP A 238 -10.71 18.64 -5.97
N PHE A 239 -10.58 18.58 -4.64
CA PHE A 239 -10.03 17.40 -3.96
C PHE A 239 -10.85 16.16 -4.29
N ASP A 240 -10.17 15.10 -4.70
CA ASP A 240 -10.79 13.85 -5.10
C ASP A 240 -10.39 12.74 -4.13
N ARG A 241 -11.39 12.06 -3.54
CA ARG A 241 -11.19 10.99 -2.56
C ARG A 241 -10.42 9.78 -3.10
N ARG A 242 -10.23 9.65 -4.42
CA ARG A 242 -9.25 8.71 -5.00
C ARG A 242 -7.84 8.91 -4.45
N PHE A 243 -7.52 10.10 -3.94
CA PHE A 243 -6.29 10.41 -3.20
C PHE A 243 -6.00 9.42 -2.06
N PHE A 244 -7.05 8.90 -1.40
CA PHE A 244 -6.91 8.00 -0.25
C PHE A 244 -6.60 6.54 -0.62
N ASN A 245 -6.83 6.13 -1.87
CA ASN A 245 -6.37 4.83 -2.35
C ASN A 245 -4.87 4.91 -2.65
N ALA A 246 -4.11 4.01 -2.03
CA ALA A 246 -2.66 4.08 -1.94
C ALA A 246 -1.95 2.91 -2.60
N ALA A 247 -2.64 1.84 -3.02
CA ALA A 247 -1.99 0.74 -3.72
C ALA A 247 -1.36 1.20 -5.05
N ALA A 248 -0.27 0.55 -5.46
CA ALA A 248 0.37 0.81 -6.74
C ALA A 248 -0.63 0.80 -7.91
N PRO A 249 -0.43 1.61 -8.97
CA PRO A 249 -1.33 1.63 -10.13
C PRO A 249 -1.66 0.24 -10.68
N GLY A 250 -2.96 -0.06 -10.76
CA GLY A 250 -3.49 -1.37 -11.17
C GLY A 250 -3.70 -2.37 -10.02
N LEU A 251 -3.37 -2.01 -8.78
CA LEU A 251 -3.62 -2.80 -7.58
C LEU A 251 -4.74 -2.27 -6.68
N VAL A 252 -5.55 -1.33 -7.19
CA VAL A 252 -6.82 -0.92 -6.58
C VAL A 252 -7.94 -1.76 -7.21
N ALA A 253 -8.74 -2.44 -6.39
CA ALA A 253 -9.83 -3.28 -6.87
C ALA A 253 -10.97 -2.46 -7.52
N PRO A 254 -11.76 -3.05 -8.43
CA PRO A 254 -12.96 -2.41 -8.98
C PRO A 254 -14.12 -2.46 -7.98
N GLY A 255 -13.93 -1.82 -6.82
CA GLY A 255 -14.86 -1.82 -5.68
C GLY A 255 -14.23 -2.40 -4.40
N PHE A 256 -15.08 -2.81 -3.46
CA PHE A 256 -14.62 -3.46 -2.23
C PHE A 256 -14.61 -4.98 -2.38
N LEU A 257 -13.50 -5.60 -1.99
CA LEU A 257 -13.37 -7.04 -1.86
C LEU A 257 -14.28 -7.57 -0.74
N ARG A 258 -14.72 -8.81 -0.89
CA ARG A 258 -15.57 -9.55 0.05
C ARG A 258 -14.78 -10.14 1.21
N GLY A 259 -13.47 -10.32 1.04
CA GLY A 259 -12.59 -10.93 2.02
C GLY A 259 -12.52 -12.45 1.91
N ASP A 260 -13.00 -13.03 0.81
CA ASP A 260 -12.95 -14.46 0.50
C ASP A 260 -12.33 -14.75 -0.89
N GLU A 261 -11.63 -13.77 -1.44
CA GLU A 261 -10.97 -13.85 -2.73
C GLU A 261 -9.85 -14.90 -2.75
N GLN A 262 -9.60 -15.45 -3.93
CA GLN A 262 -8.40 -16.24 -4.19
C GLN A 262 -7.17 -15.33 -4.20
N VAL A 263 -6.11 -15.75 -3.51
CA VAL A 263 -4.79 -15.13 -3.52
C VAL A 263 -3.82 -16.06 -4.24
N ALA A 264 -2.99 -15.50 -5.12
CA ALA A 264 -1.89 -16.20 -5.75
C ALA A 264 -0.63 -15.31 -5.78
N VAL A 265 0.49 -15.86 -5.33
CA VAL A 265 1.81 -15.22 -5.38
C VAL A 265 2.77 -16.22 -6.02
N ALA A 266 3.44 -15.81 -7.10
CA ALA A 266 4.48 -16.60 -7.75
C ALA A 266 5.78 -15.82 -7.80
N GLY A 267 6.89 -16.47 -7.43
CA GLY A 267 8.22 -15.87 -7.44
C GLY A 267 8.53 -14.93 -6.27
N ALA A 268 7.55 -14.64 -5.42
CA ALA A 268 7.69 -13.73 -4.27
C ALA A 268 7.29 -14.37 -2.93
N SER A 269 7.70 -15.61 -2.72
CA SER A 269 7.64 -16.27 -1.40
C SER A 269 8.83 -17.21 -1.28
N ARG A 270 9.39 -17.30 -0.08
CA ARG A 270 10.49 -18.22 0.25
C ARG A 270 10.16 -19.70 -0.01
N PHE A 271 8.87 -20.04 -0.07
CA PHE A 271 8.38 -21.40 -0.33
C PHE A 271 7.94 -21.62 -1.79
N GLY A 272 8.23 -20.68 -2.69
CA GLY A 272 7.86 -20.76 -4.10
C GLY A 272 6.47 -20.19 -4.37
N SER A 273 5.62 -20.93 -5.09
CA SER A 273 4.27 -20.46 -5.42
C SER A 273 3.31 -20.63 -4.24
N LEU A 274 2.77 -19.51 -3.77
CA LEU A 274 1.74 -19.45 -2.75
C LEU A 274 0.36 -19.33 -3.40
N SER A 275 -0.58 -20.18 -2.99
CA SER A 275 -1.98 -20.10 -3.39
C SER A 275 -2.86 -20.42 -2.19
N LEU A 276 -3.70 -19.46 -1.81
CA LEU A 276 -4.58 -19.53 -0.64
C LEU A 276 -5.85 -18.73 -0.89
N ARG A 277 -6.85 -18.87 -0.02
CA ARG A 277 -8.07 -18.07 -0.07
C ARG A 277 -8.12 -17.14 1.16
N LEU A 278 -8.58 -15.91 0.97
CA LEU A 278 -8.89 -15.03 2.08
C LEU A 278 -9.96 -15.68 2.99
N PRO A 279 -9.97 -15.38 4.30
CA PRO A 279 -10.68 -16.19 5.30
C PRO A 279 -12.21 -16.07 5.25
N GLY A 280 -12.77 -15.14 4.48
CA GLY A 280 -14.21 -14.87 4.46
C GLY A 280 -14.75 -14.43 5.82
N ALA A 281 -13.92 -13.71 6.60
CA ALA A 281 -14.29 -13.26 7.93
C ALA A 281 -15.46 -12.27 7.87
N PRO A 282 -16.46 -12.37 8.76
CA PRO A 282 -17.55 -11.41 8.82
C PRO A 282 -17.03 -9.99 8.99
N ARG A 283 -17.63 -9.06 8.25
CA ARG A 283 -17.33 -7.63 8.37
C ARG A 283 -17.52 -7.17 9.83
N PRO A 284 -16.52 -6.52 10.44
CA PRO A 284 -16.69 -5.87 11.73
C PRO A 284 -17.75 -4.77 11.66
N VAL A 285 -18.58 -4.67 12.68
CA VAL A 285 -19.57 -3.61 12.85
C VAL A 285 -19.20 -2.86 14.12
N CYS A 286 -19.09 -1.53 14.02
CA CYS A 286 -18.77 -0.69 15.17
C CYS A 286 -20.02 0.07 15.61
N ARG A 287 -20.48 -0.16 16.84
CA ARG A 287 -21.56 0.61 17.47
C ARG A 287 -20.95 1.75 18.27
N VAL A 288 -21.32 2.98 17.94
CA VAL A 288 -20.79 4.20 18.57
C VAL A 288 -21.89 4.84 19.40
N VAL A 289 -21.66 4.93 20.71
CA VAL A 289 -22.60 5.55 21.66
C VAL A 289 -22.31 7.03 21.73
N ILE A 290 -23.28 7.84 21.29
CA ILE A 290 -23.23 9.31 21.34
C ILE A 290 -24.33 9.78 22.31
N PRO A 291 -24.01 10.47 23.41
CA PRO A 291 -25.02 10.90 24.38
C PRO A 291 -26.15 11.71 23.74
N ARG A 292 -27.39 11.44 24.18
CA ARG A 292 -28.61 12.13 23.72
C ARG A 292 -28.90 11.93 22.22
N ARG A 293 -28.39 10.84 21.64
CA ARG A 293 -28.73 10.35 20.29
C ARG A 293 -28.88 8.83 20.32
N GLU A 294 -29.48 8.31 19.27
CA GLU A 294 -29.41 6.89 18.97
C GLU A 294 -27.96 6.49 18.67
N ASP A 295 -27.59 5.27 19.08
CA ASP A 295 -26.29 4.69 18.79
C ASP A 295 -26.07 4.62 17.27
N ALA A 296 -24.92 5.11 16.81
CA ALA A 296 -24.57 5.02 15.40
C ALA A 296 -23.98 3.64 15.10
N ILE A 297 -24.57 2.94 14.13
CA ILE A 297 -24.01 1.71 13.57
C ILE A 297 -23.12 2.08 12.39
N VAL A 298 -21.81 1.95 12.57
CA VAL A 298 -20.82 2.19 11.53
C VAL A 298 -20.59 0.91 10.76
N GLU A 299 -21.08 0.88 9.52
CA GLU A 299 -20.73 -0.18 8.58
C GLU A 299 -19.29 0.01 8.10
N THR A 300 -18.49 -1.04 8.20
CA THR A 300 -17.12 -1.03 7.70
C THR A 300 -17.00 -1.72 6.34
N ARG A 301 -16.01 -1.32 5.56
CA ARG A 301 -15.66 -1.90 4.26
C ARG A 301 -14.23 -2.42 4.30
N LEU A 302 -13.98 -3.59 3.72
CA LEU A 302 -12.63 -4.13 3.56
C LEU A 302 -11.91 -3.27 2.53
N ASP A 303 -11.06 -2.37 2.96
CA ASP A 303 -10.50 -1.35 2.06
C ASP A 303 -9.00 -1.50 1.83
N THR A 304 -8.33 -2.39 2.56
CA THR A 304 -6.92 -2.70 2.37
C THR A 304 -6.67 -4.17 2.65
N VAL A 305 -6.04 -4.86 1.70
CA VAL A 305 -5.52 -6.23 1.83
C VAL A 305 -4.02 -6.18 1.58
N VAL A 306 -3.23 -6.53 2.59
CA VAL A 306 -1.77 -6.62 2.47
C VAL A 306 -1.36 -8.08 2.62
N VAL A 307 -0.67 -8.61 1.62
CA VAL A 307 -0.02 -9.92 1.68
C VAL A 307 1.46 -9.67 1.95
N ASN A 308 1.92 -9.96 3.16
CA ASN A 308 3.32 -9.82 3.55
C ASN A 308 3.98 -11.21 3.55
N THR A 309 4.74 -11.50 2.50
CA THR A 309 5.42 -12.80 2.34
C THR A 309 6.76 -12.89 3.06
N ASP A 310 7.30 -11.77 3.54
CA ASP A 310 8.52 -11.78 4.37
C ASP A 310 8.20 -12.21 5.80
N GLU A 311 7.04 -11.80 6.32
CA GLU A 311 6.53 -12.15 7.64
C GLU A 311 5.55 -13.33 7.62
N ASP A 312 5.28 -13.90 6.43
CA ASP A 312 4.26 -14.93 6.21
C ASP A 312 2.90 -14.54 6.83
N ARG A 313 2.41 -13.33 6.54
CA ARG A 313 1.18 -12.75 7.11
C ARG A 313 0.26 -12.11 6.08
N VAL A 314 -1.03 -12.07 6.40
CA VAL A 314 -2.04 -11.28 5.69
C VAL A 314 -2.70 -10.31 6.65
N TYR A 315 -2.75 -9.04 6.24
CA TYR A 315 -3.47 -7.98 6.94
C TYR A 315 -4.75 -7.63 6.19
N LEU A 316 -5.88 -7.66 6.89
CA LEU A 316 -7.17 -7.20 6.39
C LEU A 316 -7.60 -5.99 7.22
N THR A 317 -7.72 -4.82 6.59
CA THR A 317 -8.18 -3.60 7.25
C THR A 317 -9.59 -3.26 6.79
N TRP A 318 -10.50 -3.16 7.76
CA TRP A 318 -11.85 -2.63 7.55
C TRP A 318 -11.96 -1.23 8.12
N ARG A 319 -12.58 -0.34 7.34
CA ARG A 319 -12.76 1.06 7.73
C ARG A 319 -14.21 1.49 7.55
N GLY A 320 -14.67 2.32 8.46
CA GLY A 320 -15.94 3.04 8.38
C GLY A 320 -15.81 4.37 9.12
N HIS A 321 -16.78 5.27 8.95
CA HIS A 321 -16.80 6.52 9.69
C HIS A 321 -18.21 6.95 10.05
N VAL A 322 -18.30 7.78 11.08
CA VAL A 322 -19.52 8.49 11.47
C VAL A 322 -19.21 9.96 11.71
N PRO A 323 -20.02 10.89 11.18
CA PRO A 323 -19.86 12.30 11.49
C PRO A 323 -20.28 12.62 12.92
N LEU A 324 -19.49 13.47 13.56
CA LEU A 324 -19.74 14.03 14.89
C LEU A 324 -20.28 15.46 14.75
N ARG A 325 -20.83 16.03 15.83
CA ARG A 325 -21.24 17.46 15.83
C ARG A 325 -20.11 18.35 16.36
N ASN A 326 -19.52 17.98 17.50
CA ASN A 326 -18.55 18.83 18.18
C ASN A 326 -17.13 18.25 18.18
N GLY A 327 -16.96 16.99 17.76
CA GLY A 327 -15.67 16.32 17.72
C GLY A 327 -15.56 15.18 18.73
N PRO A 328 -14.33 14.79 19.14
CA PRO A 328 -14.07 13.53 19.86
C PRO A 328 -14.87 13.34 21.15
N HIS A 329 -15.16 14.43 21.86
CA HIS A 329 -15.90 14.40 23.12
C HIS A 329 -17.39 14.03 22.97
N ASP A 330 -17.91 13.99 21.74
CA ASP A 330 -19.27 13.46 21.48
C ASP A 330 -19.34 11.94 21.72
N VAL A 331 -18.22 11.22 21.68
CA VAL A 331 -18.19 9.76 21.71
C VAL A 331 -18.02 9.26 23.14
N LYS A 332 -19.02 8.55 23.66
CA LYS A 332 -19.00 7.96 25.01
C LYS A 332 -18.37 6.56 25.02
N ALA A 333 -18.75 5.73 24.06
CA ALA A 333 -18.30 4.34 23.97
C ALA A 333 -18.30 3.85 22.53
N ILE A 334 -17.45 2.85 22.25
CA ILE A 334 -17.41 2.14 20.97
C ILE A 334 -17.39 0.64 21.26
N ALA A 335 -18.33 -0.10 20.68
CA ALA A 335 -18.36 -1.56 20.75
C ALA A 335 -18.10 -2.13 19.36
N ILE A 336 -17.21 -3.12 19.26
CA ILE A 336 -16.81 -3.75 18.00
C ILE A 336 -17.22 -5.22 18.03
N GLU A 337 -17.99 -5.64 17.04
CA GLU A 337 -18.46 -7.02 16.89
C GLU A 337 -18.27 -7.49 15.45
N ALA A 338 -18.01 -8.79 15.27
CA ALA A 338 -18.02 -9.44 13.97
C ALA A 338 -19.02 -10.60 14.02
N PRO A 339 -20.31 -10.36 13.72
CA PRO A 339 -21.35 -11.38 13.83
C PRO A 339 -21.00 -12.63 13.01
N GLY A 340 -20.97 -13.80 13.66
CA GLY A 340 -20.59 -15.07 13.02
C GLY A 340 -19.10 -15.46 13.15
N LEU A 341 -18.23 -14.54 13.60
CA LEU A 341 -16.79 -14.83 13.73
C LEU A 341 -16.53 -15.92 14.80
N ARG A 342 -17.23 -15.86 15.94
CA ARG A 342 -17.13 -16.91 16.98
C ARG A 342 -17.48 -18.30 16.44
N TRP A 343 -18.53 -18.40 15.63
CA TRP A 343 -18.93 -19.67 15.01
C TRP A 343 -17.87 -20.16 14.00
N GLN A 344 -17.32 -19.27 13.18
CA GLN A 344 -16.25 -19.61 12.24
C GLN A 344 -15.00 -20.12 12.97
N LEU A 345 -14.61 -19.46 14.06
CA LEU A 345 -13.47 -19.85 14.88
C LEU A 345 -13.65 -21.23 15.51
N GLN A 346 -14.84 -21.51 16.06
CA GLN A 346 -15.18 -22.82 16.61
C GLN A 346 -15.15 -23.92 15.54
N LYS A 347 -15.67 -23.65 14.34
CA LYS A 347 -15.65 -24.60 13.21
C LYS A 347 -14.23 -24.88 12.72
N ALA A 348 -13.37 -23.87 12.63
CA ALA A 348 -11.97 -24.03 12.23
C ALA A 348 -11.22 -24.92 13.23
N ALA A 349 -11.38 -24.67 14.54
CA ALA A 349 -10.76 -25.49 15.60
C ALA A 349 -11.24 -26.95 15.59
N ALA A 350 -12.49 -27.21 15.20
CA ALA A 350 -13.04 -28.57 15.09
C ALA A 350 -12.54 -29.33 13.85
N THR A 351 -12.07 -28.64 12.81
CA THR A 351 -11.57 -29.26 11.56
C THR A 351 -10.04 -29.49 11.59
N ALA A 352 -9.35 -28.92 12.58
CA ALA A 352 -7.90 -29.07 12.79
C ALA A 352 -7.54 -30.22 13.74
N ARG A 353 -8.54 -30.88 14.34
CA ARG A 353 -8.42 -32.14 15.09
C ARG A 353 -8.83 -33.30 14.19
#